data_AF-G0NXC8-F1
#
_entry.id   AF-G0NXC8-F1
#
_cell.length_a   1.000
_cell.length_b   1.000
_cell.length_c   1.000
_cell.angle_alpha   90.00
_cell.angle_beta   90.00
_cell.angle_gamma   90.00
#
_symmetry.space_group_name_H-M   'P 1'
#
loop_
_entity.id
_entity.type
_entity.pdbx_description
1 polymer ?
#
loop_
_entity_poly.entity_id
_entity_poly.type
_entity_poly.pdbx_seq_one_letter_code
_entity_poly.pdbx_strand_id
1 'polypeptide(L)'
;MKLVDSEFLKNMFLSPFREKEANEIKLGVVKPHAFQLFLDFTNDAISVTDENIEEAMSVVDYLQVPKLETKCLEHLSQRSELTLKDQFTLAGNSHSEKLVRQIMNSINNSFVFNEVVPSDLDSLANNAKTIVLQKAFELLGHRKPSPPPMEYEETFEQRVNEILDQVEIQNHEGQVLADQCILLNTHLIVEEFLRLKPNGIRLDEINNGAEIRELMNQRRSAHDAMERNYFEAQIQVAKWKHLYTKIDDADPEGIIFDKEIICTALLWFPPIINRNKRNNVGALELAVGNLPIDEIYRNGVARIENQRLGPNVMNASQWMRRIEVSIPRVHNGQRENVQIPDGIRQIPAEANFTILENFIKNIRIKYYNGLRQAEQQNENQN
;
A
#
# COMPACT_ATOMS: atom_id res chain seq x y z
N MET A 1 14.50 9.20 28.92
CA MET A 1 13.30 9.74 28.27
C MET A 1 13.44 9.59 26.76
N LYS A 2 12.68 8.67 26.14
CA LYS A 2 12.76 8.42 24.70
C LYS A 2 11.85 9.43 23.97
N LEU A 3 12.36 10.65 23.76
CA LEU A 3 11.71 11.66 22.91
C LEU A 3 11.49 11.18 21.45
N VAL A 4 12.05 10.02 21.09
CA VAL A 4 12.02 9.38 19.77
C VAL A 4 10.63 8.81 19.41
N ASP A 5 9.68 8.76 20.34
CA ASP A 5 8.34 8.23 20.03
C ASP A 5 7.34 9.32 19.56
N SER A 6 7.70 10.61 19.66
CA SER A 6 6.91 11.74 19.17
C SER A 6 7.55 12.37 17.93
N GLU A 7 6.80 12.46 16.84
CA GLU A 7 7.25 13.14 15.62
C GLU A 7 7.32 14.66 15.81
N PHE A 8 6.37 15.24 16.53
CA PHE A 8 6.37 16.66 16.90
C PHE A 8 7.64 17.06 17.66
N LEU A 9 7.99 16.32 18.72
CA LEU A 9 9.16 16.63 19.54
C LEU A 9 10.47 16.39 18.76
N LYS A 10 10.54 15.33 17.94
CA LYS A 10 11.68 15.14 17.02
C LYS A 10 11.88 16.35 16.12
N ASN A 11 10.82 16.80 15.45
CA ASN A 11 10.91 17.93 14.54
C ASN A 11 11.30 19.21 15.29
N MET A 12 10.74 19.44 16.48
CA MET A 12 11.06 20.59 17.33
C MET A 12 12.55 20.65 17.72
N PHE A 13 13.17 19.52 18.07
CA PHE A 13 14.56 19.48 18.53
C PHE A 13 15.61 19.22 17.42
N LEU A 14 15.22 18.65 16.28
CA LEU A 14 16.14 18.29 15.20
C LEU A 14 16.15 19.30 14.05
N SER A 15 15.07 20.07 13.88
CA SER A 15 14.96 21.10 12.84
C SER A 15 15.58 22.42 13.30
N PRO A 16 15.84 23.39 12.40
CA PRO A 16 16.45 24.68 12.75
C PRO A 16 15.45 25.65 13.41
N PHE A 17 14.73 25.19 14.43
CA PHE A 17 13.82 26.01 15.24
C PHE A 17 14.56 26.58 16.47
N ARG A 18 14.05 27.69 17.03
CA ARG A 18 14.69 28.37 18.18
C ARG A 18 14.62 27.52 19.45
N GLU A 19 13.63 26.65 19.51
CA GLU A 19 13.35 25.68 20.55
C GLU A 19 14.49 24.65 20.70
N LYS A 20 15.27 24.40 19.63
CA LYS A 20 16.42 23.47 19.67
C LYS A 20 17.49 23.90 20.67
N GLU A 21 17.71 25.20 20.83
CA GLU A 21 18.72 25.76 21.72
C GLU A 21 18.15 26.21 23.07
N ALA A 22 16.84 26.03 23.28
CA ALA A 22 16.17 26.43 24.50
C ALA A 22 16.32 25.35 25.60
N ASN A 23 16.73 25.77 26.79
CA ASN A 23 16.80 24.88 27.96
C ASN A 23 15.41 24.55 28.52
N GLU A 24 14.40 25.36 28.23
CA GLU A 24 13.02 25.18 28.66
C GLU A 24 12.06 25.54 27.50
N ILE A 25 11.03 24.72 27.31
CA ILE A 25 10.02 24.90 26.26
C ILE A 25 8.63 24.78 26.87
N LYS A 26 7.74 25.69 26.49
CA LYS A 26 6.35 25.68 26.95
C LYS A 26 5.46 25.02 25.91
N LEU A 27 4.89 23.86 26.24
CA LEU A 27 3.87 23.20 25.43
C LEU A 27 2.51 23.84 25.76
N GLY A 28 2.04 24.77 24.92
CA GLY A 28 0.88 25.61 25.22
C GLY A 28 -0.49 24.92 25.14
N VAL A 29 -0.57 23.76 24.48
CA VAL A 29 -1.85 23.11 24.12
C VAL A 29 -2.06 21.78 24.86
N VAL A 30 -0.99 21.13 25.33
CA VAL A 30 -1.09 19.84 26.05
C VAL A 30 -1.44 20.08 27.51
N LYS A 31 -2.53 19.45 27.98
CA LYS A 31 -2.87 19.45 29.40
C LYS A 31 -1.79 18.71 30.21
N PRO A 32 -1.45 19.15 31.44
CA PRO A 32 -0.40 18.50 32.25
C PRO A 32 -0.58 16.97 32.42
N HIS A 33 -1.83 16.52 32.62
CA HIS A 33 -2.15 15.10 32.77
C HIS A 33 -1.92 14.30 31.49
N ALA A 34 -2.23 14.88 30.32
CA ALA A 34 -1.96 14.26 29.02
C ALA A 34 -0.44 14.16 28.76
N PHE A 35 0.33 15.19 29.13
CA PHE A 35 1.78 15.12 29.02
C PHE A 35 2.38 14.07 29.98
N GLN A 36 1.85 13.94 31.19
CA GLN A 36 2.27 12.89 32.12
C GLN A 36 1.98 11.50 31.54
N LEU A 37 0.79 11.29 30.95
CA LEU A 37 0.45 10.04 30.26
C LEU A 37 1.44 9.72 29.14
N PHE A 38 1.84 10.71 28.35
CA PHE A 38 2.89 10.55 27.34
C PHE A 38 4.21 10.07 27.96
N LEU A 39 4.66 10.71 29.05
CA LEU A 39 5.89 10.31 29.74
C LEU A 39 5.81 8.87 30.26
N ASP A 40 4.71 8.53 30.94
CA ASP A 40 4.49 7.19 31.49
C ASP A 40 4.44 6.13 30.38
N PHE A 41 3.80 6.45 29.25
CA PHE A 41 3.76 5.58 28.08
C PHE A 41 5.17 5.34 27.50
N THR A 42 5.97 6.39 27.32
CA THR A 42 7.35 6.24 26.79
C THR A 42 8.30 5.46 27.70
N ASN A 43 7.95 5.35 28.99
CA ASN A 43 8.68 4.55 29.97
C ASN A 43 8.04 3.16 30.19
N ASP A 44 7.08 2.76 29.34
CA ASP A 44 6.33 1.50 29.44
C ASP A 44 5.63 1.31 30.80
N ALA A 45 5.31 2.41 31.49
CA ALA A 45 4.73 2.42 32.84
C ALA A 45 3.20 2.45 32.87
N ILE A 46 2.53 2.61 31.72
CA ILE A 46 1.07 2.66 31.62
C ILE A 46 0.56 1.92 30.38
N SER A 47 -0.61 1.30 30.51
CA SER A 47 -1.39 0.72 29.42
C SER A 47 -2.57 1.61 29.05
N VAL A 48 -2.98 1.56 27.77
CA VAL A 48 -4.20 2.24 27.32
C VAL A 48 -5.43 1.50 27.86
N THR A 49 -6.40 2.23 28.39
CA THR A 49 -7.67 1.75 28.95
C THR A 49 -8.79 2.73 28.59
N ASP A 50 -10.06 2.35 28.79
CA ASP A 50 -11.19 3.25 28.54
C ASP A 50 -11.17 4.51 29.42
N GLU A 51 -10.56 4.43 30.60
CA GLU A 51 -10.44 5.55 31.53
C GLU A 51 -9.43 6.62 31.07
N ASN A 52 -8.46 6.25 30.23
CA ASN A 52 -7.36 7.13 29.81
C ASN A 52 -7.27 7.33 28.29
N ILE A 53 -8.19 6.72 27.53
CA ILE A 53 -8.19 6.73 26.06
C ILE A 53 -8.37 8.14 25.50
N GLU A 54 -9.19 8.98 26.15
CA GLU A 54 -9.41 10.36 25.69
C GLU A 54 -8.15 11.20 25.81
N GLU A 55 -7.48 11.15 26.95
CA GLU A 55 -6.19 11.78 27.16
C GLU A 55 -5.13 11.21 26.21
N ALA A 56 -5.09 9.89 26.03
CA ALA A 56 -4.16 9.23 25.11
C ALA A 56 -4.37 9.68 23.66
N MET A 57 -5.62 9.80 23.22
CA MET A 57 -5.95 10.33 21.89
C MET A 57 -5.57 11.80 21.74
N SER A 58 -5.72 12.61 22.78
CA SER A 58 -5.25 14.02 22.76
C SER A 58 -3.72 14.11 22.63
N VAL A 59 -2.98 13.19 23.25
CA VAL A 59 -1.53 13.06 23.11
C VAL A 59 -1.17 12.69 21.68
N VAL A 60 -1.87 11.73 21.08
CA VAL A 60 -1.66 11.32 19.69
C VAL A 60 -1.88 12.49 18.74
N ASP A 61 -2.99 13.22 18.89
CA ASP A 61 -3.37 14.34 18.03
C ASP A 61 -2.33 15.46 18.06
N TYR A 62 -1.85 15.82 19.26
CA TYR A 62 -0.94 16.94 19.42
C TYR A 62 0.55 16.57 19.27
N LEU A 63 1.00 15.52 19.96
CA LEU A 63 2.41 15.12 19.98
C LEU A 63 2.78 14.17 18.84
N GLN A 64 1.81 13.72 18.03
CA GLN A 64 2.03 12.82 16.89
C GLN A 64 2.85 11.60 17.30
N VAL A 65 2.21 10.71 18.08
CA VAL A 65 2.85 9.52 18.68
C VAL A 65 2.24 8.26 18.04
N PRO A 66 2.78 7.76 16.91
CA PRO A 66 2.14 6.67 16.15
C PRO A 66 1.97 5.38 16.95
N LYS A 67 2.93 5.04 17.82
CA LYS A 67 2.84 3.84 18.66
C LYS A 67 1.69 3.91 19.66
N LEU A 68 1.42 5.10 20.21
CA LEU A 68 0.30 5.31 21.11
C LEU A 68 -1.02 5.23 20.33
N GLU A 69 -1.06 5.80 19.11
CA GLU A 69 -2.21 5.68 18.21
C GLU A 69 -2.56 4.22 17.94
N THR A 70 -1.56 3.38 17.61
CA THR A 70 -1.77 1.94 17.41
C THR A 70 -2.34 1.28 18.67
N LYS A 71 -1.77 1.54 19.87
CA LYS A 71 -2.31 0.95 21.11
C LYS A 71 -3.73 1.44 21.42
N CYS A 72 -4.07 2.68 21.11
CA CYS A 72 -5.44 3.20 21.23
C CYS A 72 -6.40 2.46 20.31
N LEU A 73 -6.03 2.25 19.04
CA LEU A 73 -6.85 1.52 18.06
C LEU A 73 -7.04 0.05 18.44
N GLU A 74 -5.97 -0.61 18.90
CA GLU A 74 -6.02 -2.00 19.40
C GLU A 74 -6.94 -2.13 20.63
N HIS A 75 -6.82 -1.22 21.59
CA HIS A 75 -7.67 -1.23 22.77
C HIS A 75 -9.15 -1.05 22.40
N LEU A 76 -9.46 -0.04 21.58
CA LEU A 76 -10.82 0.26 21.12
C LEU A 76 -11.46 -0.87 20.30
N SER A 77 -10.66 -1.64 19.55
CA SER A 77 -11.15 -2.76 18.74
C SER A 77 -11.33 -4.07 19.52
N GLN A 78 -10.49 -4.33 20.52
CA GLN A 78 -10.41 -5.67 21.13
C GLN A 78 -10.81 -5.73 22.60
N ARG A 79 -10.71 -4.62 23.34
CA ARG A 79 -10.74 -4.62 24.82
C ARG A 79 -11.65 -3.55 25.43
N SER A 80 -12.10 -2.59 24.64
CA SER A 80 -12.93 -1.49 25.10
C SER A 80 -14.37 -1.92 25.33
N GLU A 81 -14.96 -1.39 26.40
CA GLU A 81 -16.38 -1.49 26.73
C GLU A 81 -17.18 -0.32 26.14
N LEU A 82 -16.51 0.66 25.50
CA LEU A 82 -17.16 1.81 24.89
C LEU A 82 -18.04 1.40 23.72
N THR A 83 -19.24 1.99 23.66
CA THR A 83 -20.16 1.77 22.54
C THR A 83 -19.59 2.38 21.26
N LEU A 84 -19.99 1.86 20.08
CA LEU A 84 -19.55 2.43 18.80
C LEU A 84 -19.86 3.93 18.66
N LYS A 85 -20.93 4.41 19.31
CA LYS A 85 -21.28 5.83 19.36
C LYS A 85 -20.29 6.64 20.20
N ASP A 86 -19.88 6.12 21.34
CA ASP A 86 -18.90 6.77 22.21
C ASP A 86 -17.52 6.78 21.54
N GLN A 87 -17.14 5.66 20.91
CA GLN A 87 -15.94 5.57 20.09
C GLN A 87 -15.96 6.58 18.92
N PHE A 88 -17.11 6.74 18.25
CA PHE A 88 -17.25 7.70 17.16
C PHE A 88 -17.17 9.14 17.65
N THR A 89 -17.72 9.42 18.83
CA THR A 89 -17.62 10.74 19.47
C THR A 89 -16.16 11.06 19.81
N LEU A 90 -15.43 10.09 20.38
CA LEU A 90 -14.00 10.20 20.63
C LEU A 90 -13.20 10.44 19.33
N ALA A 91 -13.56 9.74 18.25
CA ALA A 91 -12.97 9.89 16.93
C ALA A 91 -13.27 11.23 16.26
N GLY A 92 -14.41 11.85 16.55
CA GLY A 92 -14.76 13.18 16.07
C GLY A 92 -14.04 14.31 16.82
N ASN A 93 -13.77 14.09 18.12
CA ASN A 93 -13.02 15.02 18.95
C ASN A 93 -11.50 14.95 18.74
N SER A 94 -11.01 13.86 18.15
CA SER A 94 -9.63 13.69 17.71
C SER A 94 -9.55 13.85 16.19
N HIS A 95 -8.44 14.33 15.61
CA HIS A 95 -8.32 14.38 14.15
C HIS A 95 -7.91 13.02 13.53
N SER A 96 -8.10 11.90 14.24
CA SER A 96 -7.64 10.58 13.82
C SER A 96 -8.56 9.97 12.77
N GLU A 97 -8.16 10.11 11.51
CA GLU A 97 -8.84 9.48 10.37
C GLU A 97 -8.89 7.95 10.50
N LYS A 98 -7.83 7.35 11.05
CA LYS A 98 -7.73 5.89 11.22
C LYS A 98 -8.83 5.35 12.13
N LEU A 99 -9.09 6.03 13.25
CA LEU A 99 -10.13 5.62 14.18
C LEU A 99 -11.53 5.74 13.56
N VAL A 100 -11.81 6.85 12.86
CA VAL A 100 -13.08 7.03 12.14
C VAL A 100 -13.32 5.92 11.13
N ARG A 101 -12.29 5.54 10.37
CA ARG A 101 -12.37 4.42 9.41
C ARG A 101 -12.61 3.08 10.08
N GLN A 102 -11.90 2.78 11.17
CA GLN A 102 -12.09 1.54 11.93
C GLN A 102 -13.54 1.39 12.40
N ILE A 103 -14.09 2.46 12.99
CA ILE A 103 -15.47 2.47 13.49
C ILE A 103 -16.45 2.32 12.33
N MET A 104 -16.32 3.10 11.24
CA MET A 104 -17.22 2.95 10.09
C MET A 104 -17.16 1.56 9.46
N ASN A 105 -16.00 0.90 9.47
CA ASN A 105 -15.85 -0.45 8.92
C ASN A 105 -16.52 -1.53 9.79
N SER A 106 -16.67 -1.31 11.10
CA SER A 106 -17.45 -2.20 11.97
C SER A 106 -18.98 -2.09 11.77
N ILE A 107 -19.46 -1.04 11.10
CA ILE A 107 -20.90 -0.82 10.87
C ILE A 107 -21.35 -1.55 9.61
N ASN A 108 -22.25 -2.53 9.75
CA ASN A 108 -22.69 -3.39 8.64
C ASN A 108 -24.12 -3.13 8.16
N ASN A 109 -24.87 -2.23 8.81
CA ASN A 109 -26.24 -1.94 8.43
C ASN A 109 -26.61 -0.48 8.74
N SER A 110 -27.64 0.02 8.05
CA SER A 110 -28.11 1.40 8.15
C SER A 110 -28.73 1.76 9.50
N PHE A 111 -29.24 0.79 10.26
CA PHE A 111 -29.79 1.03 11.58
C PHE A 111 -28.68 1.46 12.55
N VAL A 112 -27.62 0.65 12.67
CA VAL A 112 -26.46 0.96 13.52
C VAL A 112 -25.77 2.24 13.05
N PHE A 113 -25.70 2.47 11.74
CA PHE A 113 -25.17 3.71 11.18
C PHE A 113 -25.90 4.95 11.71
N ASN A 114 -27.25 4.92 11.71
CA ASN A 114 -28.06 6.04 12.20
C ASN A 114 -28.00 6.22 13.73
N GLU A 115 -27.65 5.17 14.49
CA GLU A 115 -27.44 5.27 15.94
C GLU A 115 -26.08 5.88 16.30
N VAL A 116 -25.05 5.57 15.50
CA VAL A 116 -23.66 5.98 15.75
C VAL A 116 -23.38 7.38 15.20
N VAL A 117 -23.83 7.67 13.99
CA VAL A 117 -23.54 8.93 13.29
C VAL A 117 -24.55 10.01 13.70
N PRO A 118 -24.10 11.21 14.14
CA PRO A 118 -25.00 12.29 14.50
C PRO A 118 -25.77 12.79 13.27
N SER A 119 -27.03 13.19 13.48
CA SER A 119 -27.87 13.75 12.41
C SER A 119 -27.35 15.10 11.90
N ASP A 120 -26.69 15.86 12.77
CA ASP A 120 -25.96 17.06 12.39
C ASP A 120 -24.55 16.67 11.96
N LEU A 121 -24.30 16.74 10.65
CA LEU A 121 -22.99 16.44 10.09
C LEU A 121 -22.07 17.65 10.18
N ASP A 122 -22.57 18.88 10.34
CA ASP A 122 -21.75 20.09 10.27
C ASP A 122 -20.73 20.17 11.41
N SER A 123 -21.05 19.57 12.56
CA SER A 123 -20.17 19.44 13.71
C SER A 123 -19.00 18.46 13.51
N LEU A 124 -19.01 17.65 12.45
CA LEU A 124 -17.94 16.70 12.16
C LEU A 124 -16.75 17.37 11.47
N ALA A 125 -15.53 16.90 11.79
CA ALA A 125 -14.34 17.27 11.04
C ALA A 125 -14.46 16.87 9.56
N ASN A 126 -13.82 17.63 8.66
CA ASN A 126 -13.96 17.44 7.21
C ASN A 126 -13.51 16.04 6.73
N ASN A 127 -12.50 15.46 7.37
CA ASN A 127 -12.06 14.08 7.11
C ASN A 127 -13.15 13.06 7.52
N ALA A 128 -13.77 13.25 8.68
CA ALA A 128 -14.85 12.38 9.16
C ALA A 128 -16.11 12.46 8.29
N LYS A 129 -16.51 13.66 7.84
CA LYS A 129 -17.64 13.86 6.89
C LYS A 129 -17.48 13.01 5.64
N THR A 130 -16.28 13.01 5.06
CA THR A 130 -15.98 12.26 3.83
C THR A 130 -16.14 10.76 4.04
N ILE A 131 -15.61 10.22 5.14
CA ILE A 131 -15.66 8.78 5.45
C ILE A 131 -17.09 8.34 5.77
N VAL A 132 -17.83 9.13 6.55
CA VAL A 132 -19.24 8.89 6.88
C VAL A 132 -20.10 8.86 5.61
N LEU A 133 -19.89 9.80 4.68
CA LEU A 133 -20.60 9.85 3.42
C LEU A 133 -20.27 8.65 2.53
N GLN A 134 -18.99 8.24 2.47
CA GLN A 134 -18.59 7.01 1.78
C GLN A 134 -19.33 5.81 2.34
N LYS A 135 -19.36 5.65 3.66
CA LYS A 135 -20.05 4.55 4.32
C LYS A 135 -21.56 4.54 4.08
N ALA A 136 -22.19 5.71 4.07
CA ALA A 136 -23.61 5.83 3.73
C ALA A 136 -23.90 5.30 2.32
N PHE A 137 -23.07 5.66 1.33
CA PHE A 137 -23.23 5.14 -0.04
C PHE A 137 -22.97 3.64 -0.15
N GLU A 138 -22.05 3.08 0.65
CA GLU A 138 -21.84 1.63 0.73
C GLU A 138 -23.08 0.91 1.24
N LEU A 139 -23.65 1.38 2.35
CA LEU A 139 -24.84 0.77 2.97
C LEU A 139 -26.10 0.90 2.08
N LEU A 140 -26.16 1.92 1.23
CA LEU A 140 -27.22 2.09 0.23
C LEU A 140 -27.00 1.26 -1.05
N GLY A 141 -25.88 0.54 -1.15
CA GLY A 141 -25.54 -0.27 -2.34
C GLY A 141 -25.10 0.55 -3.55
N HIS A 142 -24.80 1.85 -3.37
CA HIS A 142 -24.29 2.72 -4.42
C HIS A 142 -22.76 2.62 -4.58
N ARG A 143 -22.05 2.01 -3.61
CA ARG A 143 -20.62 1.72 -3.64
C ARG A 143 -20.32 0.34 -3.01
N LYS A 144 -19.27 -0.34 -3.48
CA LYS A 144 -18.76 -1.57 -2.83
C LYS A 144 -18.09 -1.19 -1.49
N PRO A 145 -18.12 -2.05 -0.45
CA PRO A 145 -17.53 -1.77 0.85
C PRO A 145 -16.06 -1.40 0.71
N SER A 146 -15.62 -0.33 1.37
CA SER A 146 -14.20 -0.04 1.51
C SER A 146 -13.55 -1.24 2.19
N PRO A 147 -12.45 -1.80 1.63
CA PRO A 147 -11.74 -2.87 2.32
C PRO A 147 -11.35 -2.39 3.72
N PRO A 148 -11.41 -3.28 4.74
CA PRO A 148 -11.04 -2.92 6.10
C PRO A 148 -9.62 -2.34 6.12
N PRO A 149 -9.26 -1.51 7.13
CA PRO A 149 -7.93 -0.95 7.25
C PRO A 149 -7.03 -2.11 7.69
N MET A 150 -6.60 -2.92 6.72
CA MET A 150 -5.60 -3.94 6.95
C MET A 150 -4.26 -3.22 7.02
N GLU A 151 -3.73 -3.17 8.23
CA GLU A 151 -2.30 -3.16 8.40
C GLU A 151 -1.72 -4.44 7.77
N TYR A 152 -0.61 -4.30 7.07
CA TYR A 152 0.16 -5.29 6.30
C TYR A 152 -0.26 -5.55 4.84
N GLU A 153 0.76 -5.47 3.99
CA GLU A 153 0.90 -6.02 2.63
C GLU A 153 -0.40 -6.45 1.93
N GLU A 154 -0.78 -5.74 0.87
CA GLU A 154 -1.83 -6.21 -0.03
C GLU A 154 -1.55 -7.65 -0.47
N THR A 155 -2.41 -8.57 -0.07
CA THR A 155 -2.26 -9.98 -0.41
C THR A 155 -2.34 -10.19 -1.92
N PHE A 156 -1.67 -11.23 -2.42
CA PHE A 156 -1.71 -11.60 -3.84
C PHE A 156 -3.15 -11.69 -4.39
N GLU A 157 -4.06 -12.35 -3.65
CA GLU A 157 -5.46 -12.48 -4.09
C GLU A 157 -6.24 -11.15 -4.04
N GLN A 158 -5.86 -10.20 -3.18
CA GLN A 158 -6.44 -8.86 -3.23
C GLN A 158 -6.10 -8.17 -4.55
N ARG A 159 -4.85 -8.24 -5.00
CA ARG A 159 -4.41 -7.68 -6.30
C ARG A 159 -5.11 -8.37 -7.48
N VAL A 160 -5.32 -9.69 -7.39
CA VAL A 160 -6.11 -10.44 -8.37
C VAL A 160 -7.56 -9.96 -8.37
N ASN A 161 -8.18 -9.77 -7.20
CA ASN A 161 -9.55 -9.28 -7.09
C ASN A 161 -9.72 -7.87 -7.65
N GLU A 162 -8.73 -6.99 -7.50
CA GLU A 162 -8.73 -5.67 -8.13
C GLU A 162 -8.75 -5.75 -9.66
N ILE A 163 -8.05 -6.71 -10.27
CA ILE A 163 -8.13 -6.98 -11.71
C ILE A 163 -9.53 -7.46 -12.07
N LEU A 164 -10.09 -8.40 -11.31
CA LEU A 164 -11.44 -8.94 -11.56
C LEU A 164 -12.53 -7.87 -11.44
N ASP A 165 -12.41 -6.97 -10.47
CA ASP A 165 -13.30 -5.81 -10.35
C ASP A 165 -13.17 -4.88 -11.56
N GLN A 166 -11.96 -4.67 -12.06
CA GLN A 166 -11.75 -3.83 -13.22
C GLN A 166 -12.34 -4.44 -14.51
N VAL A 167 -12.36 -5.78 -14.62
CA VAL A 167 -13.02 -6.49 -15.73
C VAL A 167 -14.52 -6.22 -15.75
N GLU A 168 -15.16 -6.22 -14.58
CA GLU A 168 -16.60 -5.96 -14.45
C GLU A 168 -16.96 -4.51 -14.81
N ILE A 169 -16.04 -3.57 -14.58
CA ILE A 169 -16.29 -2.13 -14.75
C ILE A 169 -15.91 -1.64 -16.16
N GLN A 170 -14.82 -2.15 -16.75
CA GLN A 170 -14.25 -1.60 -18.00
C GLN A 170 -14.09 -2.65 -19.11
N ASN A 171 -15.20 -3.03 -19.74
CA ASN A 171 -15.18 -3.93 -20.91
C ASN A 171 -14.53 -3.33 -22.18
N HIS A 172 -14.33 -2.01 -22.26
CA HIS A 172 -13.93 -1.33 -23.51
C HIS A 172 -12.63 -0.51 -23.45
N GLU A 173 -12.07 -0.28 -22.26
CA GLU A 173 -10.76 0.40 -22.06
C GLU A 173 -9.77 -0.52 -21.32
N GLY A 174 -9.39 -1.64 -21.93
CA GLY A 174 -8.52 -2.65 -21.29
C GLY A 174 -7.06 -2.21 -21.08
N GLN A 175 -6.76 -0.91 -21.20
CA GLN A 175 -5.44 -0.37 -20.91
C GLN A 175 -5.10 -0.45 -19.42
N VAL A 176 -6.08 -0.14 -18.55
CA VAL A 176 -5.93 -0.27 -17.09
C VAL A 176 -5.68 -1.74 -16.71
N LEU A 177 -6.45 -2.65 -17.31
CA LEU A 177 -6.30 -4.11 -17.12
C LEU A 177 -4.91 -4.59 -17.53
N ALA A 178 -4.42 -4.15 -18.70
CA ALA A 178 -3.10 -4.51 -19.18
C ALA A 178 -1.99 -4.02 -18.24
N ASP A 179 -2.13 -2.82 -17.68
CA ASP A 179 -1.17 -2.30 -16.72
C ASP A 179 -1.22 -3.08 -15.40
N GLN A 180 -2.41 -3.39 -14.87
CA GLN A 180 -2.54 -4.21 -13.65
C GLN A 180 -1.95 -5.62 -13.82
N CYS A 181 -2.14 -6.26 -14.98
CA CYS A 181 -1.55 -7.56 -15.28
C CYS A 181 -0.01 -7.50 -15.28
N ILE A 182 0.57 -6.44 -15.86
CA ILE A 182 2.02 -6.20 -15.85
C ILE A 182 2.52 -5.99 -14.42
N LEU A 183 1.84 -5.16 -13.65
CA LEU A 183 2.22 -4.84 -12.27
C LEU A 183 2.16 -6.09 -11.38
N LEU A 184 1.11 -6.91 -11.50
CA LEU A 184 1.00 -8.16 -10.76
C LEU A 184 2.09 -9.17 -11.14
N ASN A 185 2.36 -9.35 -12.44
CA ASN A 185 3.40 -10.27 -12.89
C ASN A 185 4.81 -9.83 -12.47
N THR A 186 5.12 -8.54 -12.62
CA THR A 186 6.42 -7.99 -12.19
C THR A 186 6.61 -8.08 -10.68
N HIS A 187 5.56 -7.82 -9.90
CA HIS A 187 5.57 -8.03 -8.45
C HIS A 187 5.95 -9.46 -8.07
N LEU A 188 5.33 -10.46 -8.70
CA LEU A 188 5.64 -11.86 -8.44
C LEU A 188 7.05 -12.27 -8.86
N ILE A 189 7.59 -11.68 -9.93
CA ILE A 189 8.98 -11.90 -10.32
C ILE A 189 9.92 -11.38 -9.22
N VAL A 190 9.65 -10.21 -8.64
CA VAL A 190 10.45 -9.68 -7.52
C VAL A 190 10.40 -10.62 -6.32
N GLU A 191 9.21 -11.08 -5.92
CA GLU A 191 9.08 -12.02 -4.80
C GLU A 191 9.81 -13.34 -5.05
N GLU A 192 9.66 -13.92 -6.24
CA GLU A 192 10.36 -15.14 -6.66
C GLU A 192 11.87 -14.95 -6.62
N PHE A 193 12.36 -13.82 -7.13
CA PHE A 193 13.78 -13.48 -7.13
C PHE A 193 14.34 -13.43 -5.71
N LEU A 194 13.59 -12.84 -4.78
CA LEU A 194 13.97 -12.73 -3.37
C LEU A 194 13.87 -14.05 -2.61
N ARG A 195 12.92 -14.92 -2.96
CA ARG A 195 12.79 -16.26 -2.34
C ARG A 195 13.90 -17.21 -2.78
N LEU A 196 14.29 -17.18 -4.05
CA LEU A 196 15.21 -18.16 -4.63
C LEU A 196 16.69 -17.80 -4.45
N LYS A 197 17.03 -16.56 -4.08
CA LYS A 197 18.42 -16.12 -3.94
C LYS A 197 18.80 -16.06 -2.45
N PRO A 198 19.70 -16.94 -1.97
CA PRO A 198 20.13 -17.00 -0.57
C PRO A 198 21.07 -15.86 -0.16
N ASN A 199 21.15 -14.77 -0.92
CA ASN A 199 22.12 -13.68 -0.74
C ASN A 199 21.82 -12.80 0.49
N GLY A 200 20.92 -13.23 1.38
CA GLY A 200 20.55 -12.51 2.61
C GLY A 200 19.70 -11.26 2.40
N ILE A 201 19.32 -10.92 1.17
CA ILE A 201 18.48 -9.76 0.87
C ILE A 201 17.03 -10.11 1.23
N ARG A 202 16.53 -9.53 2.32
CA ARG A 202 15.15 -9.79 2.75
C ARG A 202 14.15 -8.84 2.10
N LEU A 203 12.94 -9.36 1.81
CA LEU A 203 11.85 -8.58 1.23
C LEU A 203 11.46 -7.37 2.10
N ASP A 204 11.51 -7.51 3.43
CA ASP A 204 11.23 -6.42 4.36
C ASP A 204 12.26 -5.29 4.27
N GLU A 205 13.53 -5.57 4.00
CA GLU A 205 14.54 -4.52 3.78
C GLU A 205 14.23 -3.69 2.54
N ILE A 206 13.72 -4.33 1.48
CA ILE A 206 13.33 -3.64 0.25
C ILE A 206 12.04 -2.86 0.45
N ASN A 207 11.04 -3.42 1.14
CA ASN A 207 9.73 -2.81 1.31
C ASN A 207 9.70 -1.65 2.34
N ASN A 208 10.67 -1.58 3.25
CA ASN A 208 10.69 -0.60 4.35
C ASN A 208 11.34 0.76 4.02
N GLY A 209 11.74 0.99 2.77
CA GLY A 209 12.28 2.28 2.34
C GLY A 209 11.28 3.43 2.58
N ALA A 210 11.76 4.58 3.07
CA ALA A 210 10.90 5.74 3.36
C ALA A 210 10.12 6.19 2.12
N GLU A 211 10.78 6.19 0.95
CA GLU A 211 10.17 6.42 -0.36
C GLU A 211 9.03 5.44 -0.68
N ILE A 212 9.26 4.14 -0.50
CA ILE A 212 8.28 3.11 -0.80
C ILE A 212 7.07 3.24 0.13
N ARG A 213 7.27 3.59 1.40
CA ARG A 213 6.17 3.87 2.34
C ARG A 213 5.33 5.07 1.91
N GLU A 214 5.97 6.14 1.49
CA GLU A 214 5.26 7.33 1.00
C GLU A 214 4.45 7.00 -0.27
N LEU A 215 5.06 6.32 -1.24
CA LEU A 215 4.35 5.87 -2.45
C LEU A 215 3.20 4.91 -2.13
N MET A 216 3.35 4.01 -1.15
CA MET A 216 2.26 3.14 -0.69
C MET A 216 1.11 3.94 -0.08
N ASN A 217 1.40 4.99 0.70
CA ASN A 217 0.37 5.87 1.22
C ASN A 217 -0.36 6.61 0.09
N GLN A 218 0.38 7.16 -0.88
CA GLN A 218 -0.20 7.82 -2.04
C GLN A 218 -1.06 6.86 -2.89
N ARG A 219 -0.60 5.61 -3.07
CA ARG A 219 -1.39 4.56 -3.74
C ARG A 219 -2.71 4.29 -3.03
N ARG A 220 -2.73 4.29 -1.69
CA ARG A 220 -3.96 4.09 -0.89
C ARG A 220 -4.92 5.27 -1.02
N SER A 221 -4.39 6.48 -1.18
CA SER A 221 -5.17 7.70 -1.36
C SER A 221 -5.60 7.95 -2.82
N ALA A 222 -5.21 7.10 -3.76
CA ALA A 222 -5.54 7.25 -5.17
C ALA A 222 -7.05 7.12 -5.44
N HIS A 223 -7.55 8.01 -6.29
CA HIS A 223 -8.97 8.21 -6.56
C HIS A 223 -9.50 7.25 -7.63
N ASP A 224 -8.64 6.77 -8.53
CA ASP A 224 -9.01 5.86 -9.60
C ASP A 224 -7.96 4.76 -9.87
N ALA A 225 -8.34 3.78 -10.70
CA ALA A 225 -7.49 2.64 -11.03
C ALA A 225 -6.23 3.02 -11.83
N MET A 226 -6.28 4.09 -12.62
CA MET A 226 -5.14 4.55 -13.39
C MET A 226 -4.11 5.23 -12.48
N GLU A 227 -4.57 6.03 -11.52
CA GLU A 227 -3.75 6.65 -10.48
C GLU A 227 -3.13 5.59 -9.55
N ARG A 228 -3.90 4.55 -9.16
CA ARG A 228 -3.34 3.39 -8.43
C ARG A 228 -2.24 2.69 -9.21
N ASN A 229 -2.46 2.41 -10.50
CA ASN A 229 -1.43 1.80 -11.35
C ASN A 229 -0.18 2.67 -11.48
N TYR A 230 -0.34 3.99 -11.50
CA TYR A 230 0.77 4.94 -11.53
C TYR A 230 1.64 4.82 -10.27
N PHE A 231 1.04 4.87 -9.08
CA PHE A 231 1.78 4.72 -7.83
C PHE A 231 2.38 3.32 -7.67
N GLU A 232 1.64 2.25 -8.01
CA GLU A 232 2.16 0.89 -7.99
C GLU A 232 3.36 0.74 -8.94
N ALA A 233 3.33 1.34 -10.14
CA ALA A 233 4.47 1.32 -11.06
C ALA A 233 5.71 2.01 -10.45
N GLN A 234 5.53 3.12 -9.73
CA GLN A 234 6.63 3.79 -9.04
C GLN A 234 7.18 2.96 -7.88
N ILE A 235 6.30 2.32 -7.09
CA ILE A 235 6.70 1.40 -6.02
C ILE A 235 7.57 0.28 -6.60
N GLN A 236 7.14 -0.31 -7.71
CA GLN A 236 7.91 -1.37 -8.38
C GLN A 236 9.28 -0.86 -8.85
N VAL A 237 9.34 0.33 -9.48
CA VAL A 237 10.62 0.94 -9.87
C VAL A 237 11.56 1.08 -8.67
N ALA A 238 11.09 1.61 -7.54
CA ALA A 238 11.87 1.75 -6.33
C ALA A 238 12.36 0.39 -5.80
N LYS A 239 11.48 -0.62 -5.76
CA LYS A 239 11.85 -1.99 -5.35
C LYS A 239 12.93 -2.60 -6.24
N TRP A 240 12.79 -2.48 -7.56
CA TRP A 240 13.76 -3.00 -8.52
C TRP A 240 15.10 -2.26 -8.43
N LYS A 241 15.10 -0.94 -8.22
CA LYS A 241 16.33 -0.17 -7.99
C LYS A 241 17.05 -0.59 -6.70
N HIS A 242 16.32 -0.71 -5.59
CA HIS A 242 16.89 -1.20 -4.33
C HIS A 242 17.48 -2.61 -4.47
N LEU A 243 16.77 -3.50 -5.15
CA LEU A 243 17.25 -4.84 -5.43
C LEU A 243 18.53 -4.81 -6.28
N TYR A 244 18.58 -3.99 -7.33
CA TYR A 244 19.78 -3.81 -8.14
C TYR A 244 20.97 -3.37 -7.28
N THR A 245 20.82 -2.31 -6.49
CA THR A 245 21.89 -1.77 -5.66
C THR A 245 22.40 -2.83 -4.68
N LYS A 246 21.51 -3.58 -4.04
CA LYS A 246 21.91 -4.67 -3.13
C LYS A 246 22.68 -5.78 -3.82
N ILE A 247 22.32 -6.15 -5.05
CA ILE A 247 23.06 -7.14 -5.85
C ILE A 247 24.40 -6.57 -6.30
N ASP A 248 24.42 -5.31 -6.74
CA ASP A 248 25.64 -4.62 -7.18
C ASP A 248 26.66 -4.47 -6.05
N ASP A 249 26.20 -4.14 -4.84
CA ASP A 249 27.02 -4.05 -3.64
C ASP A 249 27.56 -5.42 -3.19
N ALA A 250 26.73 -6.47 -3.28
CA ALA A 250 27.09 -7.83 -2.88
C ALA A 250 28.04 -8.51 -3.87
N ASP A 251 27.87 -8.22 -5.16
CA ASP A 251 28.66 -8.81 -6.23
C ASP A 251 28.83 -7.82 -7.42
N PRO A 252 29.82 -6.92 -7.34
CA PRO A 252 30.07 -5.92 -8.38
C PRO A 252 30.40 -6.56 -9.75
N GLU A 253 31.10 -7.70 -9.75
CA GLU A 253 31.63 -8.35 -10.97
C GLU A 253 30.85 -9.60 -11.43
N GLY A 254 30.04 -10.24 -10.58
CA GLY A 254 29.74 -11.67 -10.73
C GLY A 254 28.33 -12.12 -11.11
N ILE A 255 27.31 -11.26 -11.25
CA ILE A 255 26.01 -11.72 -11.79
C ILE A 255 25.40 -10.78 -12.83
N ILE A 256 26.01 -10.78 -14.02
CA ILE A 256 25.53 -10.04 -15.22
C ILE A 256 24.06 -10.37 -15.51
N PHE A 257 23.66 -11.65 -15.39
CA PHE A 257 22.33 -12.12 -15.73
C PHE A 257 21.22 -11.54 -14.84
N ASP A 258 21.45 -11.47 -13.52
CA ASP A 258 20.47 -10.93 -12.57
C ASP A 258 20.30 -9.41 -12.77
N LYS A 259 21.41 -8.70 -12.97
CA LYS A 259 21.40 -7.25 -13.30
C LYS A 259 20.66 -6.99 -14.62
N GLU A 260 20.84 -7.84 -15.63
CA GLU A 260 20.14 -7.73 -16.91
C GLU A 260 18.62 -7.96 -16.79
N ILE A 261 18.20 -8.92 -15.97
CA ILE A 261 16.77 -9.15 -15.67
C ILE A 261 16.16 -7.90 -15.03
N ILE A 262 16.83 -7.33 -14.03
CA ILE A 262 16.34 -6.13 -13.33
C ILE A 262 16.23 -4.95 -14.29
N CYS A 263 17.27 -4.69 -15.08
CA CYS A 263 17.27 -3.64 -16.09
C CYS A 263 16.15 -3.85 -17.12
N THR A 264 15.90 -5.09 -17.53
CA THR A 264 14.81 -5.43 -18.45
C THR A 264 13.45 -5.17 -17.82
N ALA A 265 13.23 -5.59 -16.56
CA ALA A 265 11.98 -5.40 -15.84
C ALA A 265 11.67 -3.90 -15.62
N LEU A 266 12.68 -3.10 -15.30
CA LEU A 266 12.55 -1.65 -15.11
C LEU A 266 11.96 -0.94 -16.35
N LEU A 267 12.17 -1.46 -17.56
CA LEU A 267 11.63 -0.88 -18.80
C LEU A 267 10.12 -1.09 -19.00
N TRP A 268 9.46 -1.88 -18.14
CA TRP A 268 8.02 -2.14 -18.24
C TRP A 268 7.17 -1.02 -17.63
N PHE A 269 7.73 -0.25 -16.68
CA PHE A 269 7.03 0.77 -15.90
C PHE A 269 6.91 2.14 -16.58
N PRO A 270 7.90 2.66 -17.34
CA PRO A 270 7.82 3.99 -17.95
C PRO A 270 6.55 4.23 -18.79
N PRO A 271 6.06 3.26 -19.60
CA PRO A 271 4.78 3.43 -20.30
C PRO A 271 3.57 3.65 -19.38
N ILE A 272 3.57 3.09 -18.17
CA ILE A 272 2.50 3.22 -17.18
C ILE A 272 2.63 4.59 -16.50
N ILE A 273 3.83 4.92 -16.03
CA ILE A 273 4.14 6.17 -15.32
C ILE A 273 3.86 7.39 -16.21
N ASN A 274 4.33 7.37 -17.47
CA ASN A 274 4.23 8.52 -18.36
C ASN A 274 2.79 8.89 -18.75
N ARG A 275 1.83 7.97 -18.65
CA ARG A 275 0.42 8.27 -18.95
C ARG A 275 -0.23 9.18 -17.91
N ASN A 276 0.14 9.01 -16.63
CA ASN A 276 -0.43 9.80 -15.52
C ASN A 276 0.52 10.84 -14.94
N LYS A 277 1.73 10.96 -15.49
CA LYS A 277 2.76 11.92 -15.09
C LYS A 277 2.28 13.38 -15.06
N ARG A 278 1.35 13.78 -15.94
CA ARG A 278 0.85 15.17 -16.00
C ARG A 278 -0.12 15.52 -14.86
N ASN A 279 -0.80 14.53 -14.29
CA ASN A 279 -1.76 14.73 -13.22
C ASN A 279 -1.09 14.64 -11.84
N ASN A 280 0.10 14.03 -11.76
CA ASN A 280 0.79 13.69 -10.50
C ASN A 280 2.21 14.26 -10.45
N VAL A 281 2.35 15.57 -10.66
CA VAL A 281 3.65 16.26 -10.78
C VAL A 281 4.51 16.14 -9.50
N GLY A 282 3.89 16.02 -8.32
CA GLY A 282 4.58 15.94 -7.03
C GLY A 282 5.26 14.60 -6.71
N ALA A 283 4.83 13.49 -7.31
CA ALA A 283 5.39 12.15 -7.02
C ALA A 283 6.65 11.83 -7.86
N LEU A 284 6.98 12.68 -8.84
CA LEU A 284 7.96 12.42 -9.89
C LEU A 284 9.43 12.46 -9.44
N GLU A 285 9.74 13.06 -8.29
CA GLU A 285 11.13 13.30 -7.85
C GLU A 285 11.91 12.03 -7.49
N LEU A 286 11.22 10.92 -7.28
CA LEU A 286 11.79 9.64 -6.84
C LEU A 286 12.55 8.88 -7.96
N ALA A 287 12.33 9.25 -9.23
CA ALA A 287 13.06 8.67 -10.36
C ALA A 287 14.49 9.25 -10.52
N VAL A 288 14.85 10.31 -9.79
CA VAL A 288 16.05 11.12 -10.01
C VAL A 288 17.08 10.88 -8.89
N GLY A 289 17.48 9.63 -8.70
CA GLY A 289 18.68 9.32 -7.91
C GLY A 289 19.97 9.49 -8.72
N ASN A 290 21.12 9.41 -8.06
CA ASN A 290 22.44 9.51 -8.71
C ASN A 290 23.18 8.16 -8.76
N LEU A 291 22.50 7.03 -8.52
CA LEU A 291 23.10 5.71 -8.59
C LEU A 291 23.22 5.25 -10.06
N PRO A 292 24.12 4.29 -10.36
CA PRO A 292 24.26 3.73 -11.71
C PRO A 292 22.92 3.22 -12.29
N ILE A 293 22.09 2.60 -11.45
CA ILE A 293 20.76 2.12 -11.86
C ILE A 293 19.79 3.25 -12.24
N ASP A 294 19.94 4.44 -11.66
CA ASP A 294 19.14 5.60 -12.01
C ASP A 294 19.49 6.13 -13.39
N GLU A 295 20.77 6.12 -13.76
CA GLU A 295 21.23 6.48 -15.10
C GLU A 295 20.72 5.47 -16.15
N ILE A 296 20.85 4.18 -15.86
CA ILE A 296 20.29 3.12 -16.73
C ILE A 296 18.79 3.32 -16.92
N TYR A 297 18.06 3.58 -15.82
CA TYR A 297 16.62 3.83 -15.87
C TYR A 297 16.28 5.07 -16.70
N ARG A 298 16.95 6.21 -16.48
CA ARG A 298 16.75 7.45 -17.25
C ARG A 298 17.02 7.25 -18.75
N ASN A 299 18.11 6.57 -19.10
CA ASN A 299 18.45 6.26 -20.49
C ASN A 299 17.38 5.35 -21.14
N GLY A 300 16.88 4.37 -20.38
CA GLY A 300 15.77 3.52 -20.78
C GLY A 300 14.47 4.30 -21.05
N VAL A 301 14.10 5.19 -20.13
CA VAL A 301 12.93 6.08 -20.25
C VAL A 301 13.07 6.97 -21.49
N ALA A 302 14.21 7.65 -21.65
CA ALA A 302 14.47 8.54 -22.78
C ALA A 302 14.36 7.81 -24.13
N ARG A 303 14.87 6.57 -24.21
CA ARG A 303 14.74 5.74 -25.41
C ARG A 303 13.28 5.42 -25.74
N ILE A 304 12.46 5.09 -24.74
CA ILE A 304 11.03 4.80 -24.91
C ILE A 304 10.26 6.05 -25.33
N GLU A 305 10.58 7.21 -24.75
CA GLU A 305 9.97 8.49 -25.08
C GLU A 305 10.31 8.92 -26.52
N ASN A 306 11.58 8.81 -26.92
CA ASN A 306 12.05 9.14 -28.27
C ASN A 306 11.44 8.23 -29.36
N GLN A 307 11.07 7.00 -29.02
CA GLN A 307 10.38 6.08 -29.94
C GLN A 307 8.88 6.38 -30.10
N ARG A 308 8.27 7.20 -29.23
CA ARG A 308 6.83 7.50 -29.21
C ARG A 308 6.52 8.94 -29.62
N LEU A 309 6.83 9.31 -30.87
CA LEU A 309 6.33 10.55 -31.49
C LEU A 309 4.95 10.31 -32.13
N GLY A 310 3.90 10.29 -31.31
CA GLY A 310 2.49 10.32 -31.77
C GLY A 310 1.48 10.07 -30.64
N PRO A 311 0.31 10.75 -30.61
CA PRO A 311 -0.73 10.50 -29.61
C PRO A 311 -1.31 9.09 -29.81
N ASN A 312 -0.87 8.17 -28.95
CA ASN A 312 -1.15 6.75 -29.08
C ASN A 312 -2.52 6.42 -28.43
N VAL A 313 -3.60 6.53 -29.20
CA VAL A 313 -4.86 5.87 -28.84
C VAL A 313 -4.65 4.38 -29.04
N MET A 314 -4.35 3.66 -27.96
CA MET A 314 -4.15 2.20 -28.02
C MET A 314 -5.46 1.53 -28.44
N ASN A 315 -5.45 0.80 -29.56
CA ASN A 315 -6.62 0.04 -30.00
C ASN A 315 -6.79 -1.25 -29.18
N ALA A 316 -7.96 -1.89 -29.30
CA ALA A 316 -8.30 -3.08 -28.53
C ALA A 316 -7.25 -4.21 -28.65
N SER A 317 -6.66 -4.36 -29.84
CA SER A 317 -5.64 -5.37 -30.13
C SER A 317 -4.32 -5.12 -29.38
N GLN A 318 -3.96 -3.86 -29.10
CA GLN A 318 -2.68 -3.52 -28.49
C GLN A 318 -2.64 -3.79 -26.97
N TRP A 319 -3.72 -3.52 -26.23
CA TRP A 319 -3.73 -3.82 -24.79
C TRP A 319 -3.86 -5.31 -24.51
N MET A 320 -4.63 -6.05 -25.33
CA MET A 320 -4.73 -7.51 -25.23
C MET A 320 -3.37 -8.18 -25.44
N ARG A 321 -2.60 -7.73 -26.44
CA ARG A 321 -1.24 -8.20 -26.68
C ARG A 321 -0.31 -7.92 -25.49
N ARG A 322 -0.50 -6.82 -24.77
CA ARG A 322 0.28 -6.53 -23.56
C ARG A 322 -0.06 -7.49 -22.42
N ILE A 323 -1.32 -7.87 -22.26
CA ILE A 323 -1.69 -8.93 -21.29
C ILE A 323 -1.03 -10.25 -21.70
N GLU A 324 -1.12 -10.62 -22.97
CA GLU A 324 -0.56 -11.87 -23.50
C GLU A 324 0.95 -11.98 -23.24
N VAL A 325 1.71 -10.92 -23.50
CA VAL A 325 3.17 -10.87 -23.21
C VAL A 325 3.46 -10.93 -21.70
N SER A 326 2.50 -10.55 -20.86
CA SER A 326 2.63 -10.58 -19.41
C SER A 326 2.20 -11.91 -18.79
N ILE A 327 1.66 -12.85 -19.58
CA ILE A 327 1.28 -14.17 -19.08
C ILE A 327 2.54 -14.90 -18.61
N PRO A 328 2.62 -15.29 -17.33
CA PRO A 328 3.77 -16.03 -16.84
C PRO A 328 3.85 -17.39 -17.54
N ARG A 329 5.07 -17.79 -17.89
CA ARG A 329 5.34 -19.12 -18.44
C ARG A 329 5.22 -20.15 -17.31
N VAL A 330 4.31 -21.10 -17.47
CA VAL A 330 4.10 -22.20 -16.53
C VAL A 330 4.39 -23.50 -17.27
N HIS A 331 5.26 -24.35 -16.74
CA HIS A 331 5.58 -25.64 -17.34
C HIS A 331 4.42 -26.63 -17.13
N ASN A 332 4.19 -27.56 -18.07
CA ASN A 332 3.05 -28.47 -17.99
C ASN A 332 3.00 -29.28 -16.68
N GLY A 333 4.15 -29.76 -16.17
CA GLY A 333 4.22 -30.49 -14.89
C GLY A 333 3.90 -29.63 -13.64
N GLN A 334 3.99 -28.30 -13.76
CA GLN A 334 3.55 -27.39 -12.70
C GLN A 334 2.02 -27.27 -12.65
N ARG A 335 1.31 -27.45 -13.77
CA ARG A 335 -0.15 -27.25 -13.84
C ARG A 335 -0.96 -28.35 -13.16
N GLU A 336 -0.45 -29.57 -13.18
CA GLU A 336 -1.19 -30.75 -12.72
C GLU A 336 -1.13 -30.93 -11.20
N ASN A 337 -0.18 -30.27 -10.52
CA ASN A 337 0.13 -30.53 -9.12
C ASN A 337 -0.21 -29.37 -8.17
N VAL A 338 -0.56 -28.17 -8.64
CA VAL A 338 -0.83 -27.02 -7.74
C VAL A 338 -2.21 -27.17 -7.10
N GLN A 339 -2.26 -27.17 -5.78
CA GLN A 339 -3.50 -26.98 -5.04
C GLN A 339 -3.73 -25.49 -4.90
N ILE A 340 -4.68 -24.97 -5.66
CA ILE A 340 -5.17 -23.60 -5.50
C ILE A 340 -6.33 -23.67 -4.49
N PRO A 341 -6.41 -22.78 -3.49
CA PRO A 341 -7.46 -22.81 -2.48
C PRO A 341 -8.86 -22.77 -3.08
N ASP A 342 -9.79 -23.50 -2.47
CA ASP A 342 -11.21 -23.46 -2.85
C ASP A 342 -11.83 -22.10 -2.53
N GLY A 343 -12.86 -21.71 -3.29
CA GLY A 343 -13.62 -20.47 -3.04
C GLY A 343 -12.98 -19.19 -3.55
N ILE A 344 -11.82 -19.25 -4.23
CA ILE A 344 -11.24 -18.07 -4.88
C ILE A 344 -12.13 -17.59 -6.04
N ARG A 345 -12.23 -16.27 -6.19
CA ARG A 345 -13.05 -15.63 -7.22
C ARG A 345 -12.54 -15.97 -8.62
N GLN A 346 -13.45 -16.29 -9.52
CA GLN A 346 -13.16 -16.57 -10.93
C GLN A 346 -13.53 -15.36 -11.80
N ILE A 347 -12.99 -15.32 -13.02
CA ILE A 347 -13.45 -14.34 -14.02
C ILE A 347 -14.93 -14.63 -14.31
N PRO A 348 -15.81 -13.61 -14.32
CA PRO A 348 -17.20 -13.79 -14.71
C PRO A 348 -17.30 -14.42 -16.10
N ALA A 349 -18.12 -15.47 -16.25
CA ALA A 349 -18.31 -16.17 -17.52
C ALA A 349 -18.78 -15.22 -18.65
N GLU A 350 -19.46 -14.14 -18.26
CA GLU A 350 -20.00 -13.10 -19.14
C GLU A 350 -18.92 -12.19 -19.75
N ALA A 351 -17.72 -12.13 -19.16
CA ALA A 351 -16.66 -11.24 -19.61
C ALA A 351 -15.94 -11.74 -20.88
N ASN A 352 -16.02 -13.05 -21.19
CA ASN A 352 -15.46 -13.68 -22.40
C ASN A 352 -14.01 -13.25 -22.78
N PHE A 353 -13.13 -13.08 -21.78
CA PHE A 353 -11.72 -12.70 -21.97
C PHE A 353 -10.78 -13.90 -21.78
N THR A 354 -10.69 -14.79 -22.76
CA THR A 354 -9.82 -15.99 -22.70
C THR A 354 -8.35 -15.65 -22.39
N ILE A 355 -7.85 -14.52 -22.90
CA ILE A 355 -6.47 -14.06 -22.62
C ILE A 355 -6.30 -13.77 -21.13
N LEU A 356 -7.29 -13.12 -20.51
CA LEU A 356 -7.23 -12.80 -19.09
C LEU A 356 -7.44 -14.04 -18.22
N GLU A 357 -8.31 -14.95 -18.64
CA GLU A 357 -8.47 -16.25 -17.97
C GLU A 357 -7.16 -17.03 -17.92
N ASN A 358 -6.46 -17.09 -19.05
CA ASN A 358 -5.13 -17.69 -19.11
C ASN A 358 -4.12 -16.97 -18.22
N PHE A 359 -4.16 -15.62 -18.18
CA PHE A 359 -3.32 -14.83 -17.28
C PHE A 359 -3.59 -15.18 -15.82
N ILE A 360 -4.84 -15.07 -15.35
CA ILE A 360 -5.23 -15.29 -13.94
C ILE A 360 -4.97 -16.74 -13.52
N LYS A 361 -5.22 -17.70 -14.41
CA LYS A 361 -4.89 -19.10 -14.15
C LYS A 361 -3.39 -19.32 -13.97
N ASN A 362 -2.58 -18.84 -14.92
CA ASN A 362 -1.13 -19.06 -14.89
C ASN A 362 -0.46 -18.29 -13.75
N ILE A 363 -0.93 -17.07 -13.42
CA ILE A 363 -0.37 -16.25 -12.35
C ILE A 363 -0.65 -16.87 -10.97
N ARG A 364 -1.84 -17.42 -10.74
CA ARG A 364 -2.17 -18.20 -9.54
C ARG A 364 -1.32 -19.46 -9.43
N ILE A 365 -1.22 -20.23 -10.51
CA ILE A 365 -0.37 -21.44 -10.55
C ILE A 365 1.08 -21.10 -10.18
N LYS A 366 1.61 -20.00 -10.73
CA LYS A 366 2.97 -19.54 -10.43
C LYS A 366 3.11 -19.18 -8.94
N TYR A 367 2.21 -18.37 -8.40
CA TYR A 367 2.25 -17.94 -6.99
C TYR A 367 2.17 -19.10 -6.00
N TYR A 368 1.15 -19.96 -6.13
CA TYR A 368 0.93 -21.07 -5.19
C TYR A 368 2.00 -22.17 -5.30
N ASN A 369 2.58 -22.40 -6.49
CA ASN A 369 3.77 -23.25 -6.58
C ASN A 369 4.97 -22.65 -5.84
N GLY A 370 5.19 -21.34 -5.98
CA GLY A 370 6.28 -20.66 -5.29
C GLY A 370 6.15 -20.73 -3.76
N LEU A 371 4.92 -20.69 -3.22
CA LEU A 371 4.68 -20.89 -1.79
C LEU A 371 5.05 -22.31 -1.35
N ARG A 372 4.57 -23.33 -2.07
CA ARG A 372 4.88 -24.73 -1.76
C ARG A 372 6.38 -25.01 -1.80
N GLN A 373 7.09 -24.47 -2.80
CA GLN A 373 8.53 -24.65 -2.91
C GLN A 373 9.26 -24.06 -1.71
N ALA A 374 8.84 -22.89 -1.23
CA ALA A 374 9.40 -22.27 -0.04
C ALA A 374 9.13 -23.09 1.24
N GLU A 375 7.93 -23.66 1.38
CA GLU A 375 7.59 -24.57 2.49
C GLU A 375 8.48 -25.81 2.48
N GLN A 376 8.65 -26.45 1.32
CA GLN A 376 9.52 -27.63 1.16
C GLN A 376 11.00 -27.31 1.45
N GLN A 377 11.49 -26.11 1.09
CA GLN A 377 12.86 -25.70 1.41
C GLN A 377 13.06 -25.51 2.91
N ASN A 378 12.07 -24.96 3.61
CA ASN A 378 12.13 -24.78 5.07
C ASN A 378 12.04 -26.11 5.82
N GLU A 379 11.26 -27.07 5.33
CA GLU A 379 11.16 -28.42 5.91
C GLU A 379 12.45 -29.23 5.78
N ASN A 380 13.24 -29.01 4.72
CA ASN A 380 14.51 -29.71 4.49
C ASN A 380 15.71 -29.09 5.25
N GLN A 381 15.53 -27.95 5.92
CA GLN A 381 16.56 -27.25 6.69
C GLN A 381 16.44 -27.43 8.21
N ASN A 382 15.34 -28.03 8.69
CA ASN A 382 15.14 -28.47 10.07
C ASN A 382 15.33 -29.98 10.18
#